data_AF-A0A5S9XIU1-F1
#
_entry.id   AF-A0A5S9XIU1-F1
#
_cell.length_a   1.000
_cell.length_b   1.000
_cell.length_c   1.000
_cell.angle_alpha   90.00
_cell.angle_beta   90.00
_cell.angle_gamma   90.00
#
_symmetry.space_group_name_H-M   'P 1'
#
loop_
_entity.id
_entity.type
_entity.pdbx_description
1 polymer ?
#
loop_
_entity_poly.entity_id
_entity_poly.type
_entity_poly.pdbx_seq_one_letter_code
_entity_poly.pdbx_strand_id
1 'polypeptide(L)'
;MLDIISNPCMARQAIELAYHPGQQNKVYSYRLVAADTSEEDEDIIAAKKEIISGIWFDGKTYPIDEKFCMPTIDGNYGNDYFLGASYMREDI
;
A
#
# COMPACT_ATOMS: atom_id res chain seq x y z
N MET A 1 -14.63 2.45 7.82
CA MET A 1 -13.75 2.81 8.95
C MET A 1 -13.98 4.28 9.25
N LEU A 2 -14.15 4.61 10.53
CA LEU A 2 -14.39 5.99 10.99
C LEU A 2 -13.08 6.79 11.06
N ASP A 3 -12.00 6.15 11.51
CA ASP A 3 -10.67 6.74 11.57
C ASP A 3 -9.73 6.11 10.53
N ILE A 4 -8.61 6.79 10.26
CA ILE A 4 -7.58 6.32 9.34
C ILE A 4 -6.64 5.35 10.07
N ILE A 5 -6.59 4.12 9.56
CA ILE A 5 -5.68 3.10 10.04
C ILE A 5 -4.37 3.19 9.25
N SER A 6 -3.34 3.76 9.87
CA SER A 6 -2.02 3.95 9.21
C SER A 6 -1.29 2.64 8.88
N ASN A 7 -1.64 1.53 9.56
CA ASN A 7 -1.06 0.21 9.32
C ASN A 7 -1.96 -0.62 8.36
N PRO A 8 -1.51 -0.92 7.14
CA PRO A 8 -2.33 -1.64 6.15
C PRO A 8 -2.72 -3.05 6.63
N CYS A 9 -1.88 -3.73 7.43
CA CYS A 9 -2.20 -5.07 7.94
C CYS A 9 -3.37 -5.04 8.92
N MET A 10 -3.44 -4.03 9.77
CA MET A 10 -4.56 -3.85 10.71
C MET A 10 -5.87 -3.57 9.97
N ALA A 11 -5.81 -2.71 8.95
CA ALA A 11 -6.97 -2.41 8.13
C ALA A 11 -7.49 -3.68 7.41
N ARG A 12 -6.57 -4.45 6.81
CA ARG A 12 -6.90 -5.69 6.11
C ARG A 12 -7.45 -6.76 7.04
N GLN A 13 -6.87 -6.94 8.22
CA GLN A 13 -7.38 -7.88 9.22
C GLN A 13 -8.81 -7.52 9.65
N ALA A 14 -9.11 -6.24 9.86
CA ALA A 14 -10.47 -5.80 10.17
C ALA A 14 -11.46 -6.11 9.03
N ILE A 15 -11.05 -5.96 7.78
CA ILE A 15 -11.86 -6.33 6.60
C ILE A 15 -12.05 -7.85 6.53
N GLU A 16 -11.00 -8.63 6.76
CA GLU A 16 -11.03 -10.09 6.78
C GLU A 16 -11.86 -10.66 7.94
N LEU A 17 -12.04 -9.90 9.03
CA LEU A 17 -12.99 -10.26 10.09
C LEU A 17 -14.44 -10.01 9.68
N ALA A 18 -14.70 -9.02 8.83
CA ALA A 18 -16.04 -8.74 8.30
C ALA A 18 -16.39 -9.63 7.09
N TYR A 19 -15.37 -10.07 6.35
CA TYR A 19 -15.48 -10.95 5.21
C TYR A 19 -15.33 -12.42 5.62
N HIS A 20 -16.31 -13.26 5.28
CA HIS A 20 -16.25 -14.69 5.60
C HIS A 20 -16.42 -15.56 4.35
N PRO A 21 -15.67 -16.67 4.25
CA PRO A 21 -15.89 -17.66 3.20
C PRO A 21 -17.34 -18.15 3.25
N GLY A 22 -18.10 -17.95 2.17
CA GLY A 22 -19.52 -18.33 2.07
C GLY A 22 -20.51 -17.16 2.06
N GLN A 23 -20.05 -15.91 2.18
CA GLN A 23 -20.90 -14.75 1.87
C GLN A 23 -21.31 -14.75 0.39
N GLN A 24 -22.62 -14.74 0.14
CA GLN A 24 -23.20 -14.71 -1.21
C GLN A 24 -23.14 -13.31 -1.84
N ASN A 25 -23.10 -12.27 -1.01
CA ASN A 25 -23.10 -10.88 -1.43
C ASN A 25 -21.70 -10.28 -1.33
N LYS A 26 -21.39 -9.34 -2.23
CA LYS A 26 -20.15 -8.57 -2.17
C LYS A 26 -20.11 -7.72 -0.90
N VAL A 27 -18.99 -7.79 -0.20
CA VAL A 27 -18.71 -6.92 0.95
C VAL A 27 -18.03 -5.66 0.44
N TYR A 28 -18.56 -4.50 0.81
CA TYR A 28 -17.99 -3.20 0.49
C TYR A 28 -17.43 -2.57 1.77
N SER A 29 -16.21 -2.03 1.68
CA SER A 29 -15.60 -1.25 2.76
C SER A 29 -15.47 0.19 2.29
N TYR A 30 -15.91 1.13 3.13
CA TYR A 30 -15.78 2.56 2.90
C TYR A 30 -14.87 3.17 3.97
N ARG A 31 -13.95 4.03 3.53
CA ARG A 31 -13.13 4.88 4.41
C ARG A 31 -13.74 6.27 4.39
N LEU A 32 -14.03 6.82 5.58
CA LEU A 32 -14.47 8.21 5.71
C LEU A 32 -13.23 9.05 5.94
N VAL A 33 -13.09 10.13 5.19
CA VAL A 33 -11.95 11.06 5.25
C VAL A 33 -12.53 12.46 5.23
N ALA A 34 -12.21 13.27 6.24
CA ALA A 34 -12.62 14.67 6.27
C ALA A 34 -11.75 15.51 5.31
N ALA A 35 -12.39 16.17 4.35
CA ALA A 35 -11.73 17.07 3.42
C ALA A 35 -11.16 18.31 4.13
N ASP A 36 -10.08 18.87 3.59
CA ASP A 36 -9.37 20.04 4.14
C ASP A 36 -8.83 19.81 5.58
N THR A 37 -8.58 18.55 5.95
CA THR A 37 -7.97 18.17 7.23
C THR A 37 -6.74 17.30 7.02
N SER A 38 -5.96 17.08 8.09
CA SER A 38 -4.80 16.19 8.05
C SER A 38 -5.15 14.73 7.71
N GLU A 39 -6.43 14.35 7.81
CA GLU A 39 -6.91 13.03 7.43
C GLU A 39 -6.68 12.72 5.94
N GLU A 40 -6.73 13.72 5.06
CA GLU A 40 -6.49 13.49 3.64
C GLU A 40 -5.05 13.01 3.37
N ASP A 41 -4.07 13.71 3.96
CA ASP A 41 -2.66 13.34 3.84
C ASP A 41 -2.37 11.97 4.49
N GLU A 42 -3.00 11.70 5.63
CA GLU A 42 -2.87 10.42 6.33
C GLU A 42 -3.46 9.25 5.51
N ASP A 43 -4.60 9.45 4.85
CA ASP A 43 -5.20 8.42 3.98
C ASP A 43 -4.30 8.13 2.76
N ILE A 44 -3.74 9.18 2.16
CA ILE A 44 -2.80 9.05 1.03
C ILE A 44 -1.56 8.25 1.46
N ILE A 45 -0.99 8.56 2.62
CA ILE A 45 0.17 7.82 3.16
C ILE A 45 -0.20 6.37 3.46
N ALA A 46 -1.36 6.11 4.08
CA ALA A 46 -1.83 4.77 4.39
C ALA A 46 -2.05 3.95 3.10
N ALA A 47 -2.68 4.54 2.09
CA ALA A 47 -2.91 3.92 0.79
C ALA A 47 -1.58 3.60 0.07
N LYS A 48 -0.58 4.50 0.12
CA LYS A 48 0.76 4.21 -0.42
C LYS A 48 1.40 2.99 0.27
N LYS A 49 1.30 2.89 1.59
CA LYS A 49 1.81 1.72 2.34
C LYS A 49 1.09 0.43 1.93
N GLU A 50 -0.23 0.49 1.71
CA GLU A 50 -1.03 -0.65 1.25
C GLU A 50 -0.59 -1.12 -0.16
N ILE A 51 -0.39 -0.18 -1.10
CA ILE A 51 0.08 -0.51 -2.45
C ILE A 51 1.47 -1.13 -2.41
N ILE A 52 2.42 -0.54 -1.69
CA ILE A 52 3.79 -1.07 -1.55
C ILE A 52 3.75 -2.49 -0.98
N SER A 53 2.95 -2.71 0.08
CA SER A 53 2.75 -4.02 0.69
C SER A 53 2.14 -5.03 -0.30
N GLY A 54 1.13 -4.61 -1.07
CA GLY A 54 0.49 -5.44 -2.09
C GLY A 54 1.41 -5.83 -3.24
N ILE A 55 2.32 -4.93 -3.67
CA ILE A 55 3.34 -5.27 -4.67
C ILE A 55 4.33 -6.28 -4.10
N TRP A 56 4.85 -6.01 -2.90
CA TRP A 56 5.91 -6.84 -2.29
C TRP A 56 5.47 -8.23 -1.87
N PHE A 57 4.30 -8.35 -1.23
CA PHE A 57 3.86 -9.60 -0.62
C PHE A 57 2.83 -10.35 -1.45
N ASP A 58 1.93 -9.63 -2.14
CA ASP A 58 0.86 -10.24 -2.92
C ASP A 58 1.18 -10.30 -4.44
N GLY A 59 2.29 -9.68 -4.89
CA GLY A 59 2.67 -9.61 -6.31
C GLY A 59 1.65 -8.86 -7.19
N LYS A 60 0.84 -7.99 -6.58
CA LYS A 60 -0.23 -7.26 -7.29
C LYS A 60 0.36 -6.16 -8.15
N THR A 61 -0.18 -5.99 -9.35
CA THR A 61 0.09 -4.81 -10.18
C THR A 61 -0.99 -3.76 -9.95
N TYR A 62 -0.56 -2.54 -9.64
CA TYR A 62 -1.45 -1.39 -9.49
C TYR A 62 -1.23 -0.44 -10.66
N PRO A 63 -2.28 0.20 -11.19
CA PRO A 63 -2.10 1.29 -12.14
C PRO A 63 -1.30 2.40 -11.47
N ILE A 64 -0.20 2.81 -12.10
CA ILE A 64 0.59 3.97 -11.67
C ILE A 64 -0.21 5.22 -12.06
N ASP A 65 -1.23 5.54 -11.28
CA ASP A 65 -1.94 6.81 -11.38
C ASP A 65 -1.06 7.89 -10.71
N GLU A 66 -0.96 9.09 -11.30
CA GLU A 66 -0.10 10.18 -10.79
C GLU A 66 -0.39 10.55 -9.33
N LYS A 67 -1.57 10.21 -8.81
CA LYS A 67 -1.95 10.44 -7.40
C LYS A 67 -1.17 9.57 -6.42
N PHE A 68 -0.77 8.37 -6.86
CA PHE A 68 0.03 7.45 -6.05
C PHE A 68 1.48 7.50 -6.55
N CYS A 69 2.11 8.67 -6.40
CA CYS A 69 3.55 8.83 -6.59
C CYS A 69 4.32 7.83 -5.72
N MET A 70 4.57 6.63 -6.26
CA MET A 70 5.54 5.71 -5.72
C MET A 70 6.90 6.38 -5.95
N PRO A 71 7.67 6.66 -4.88
CA PRO A 71 8.98 7.27 -5.06
C PRO A 71 9.82 6.33 -5.92
N THR A 72 10.23 6.78 -7.10
CA THR A 72 11.20 6.08 -7.93
C THR A 72 12.54 6.23 -7.20
N ILE A 73 12.93 5.20 -6.47
CA ILE A 73 14.23 5.17 -5.81
C ILE A 73 15.25 4.83 -6.89
N ASP A 74 16.10 5.78 -7.24
CA ASP A 74 17.28 5.50 -8.04
C ASP A 74 18.17 4.53 -7.22
N GLY A 75 18.39 3.33 -7.78
CA GLY A 75 19.19 2.29 -7.15
C GLY A 75 20.64 2.71 -6.85
N ASN A 76 21.08 3.86 -7.38
CA ASN A 76 22.36 4.46 -7.09
C ASN A 76 22.42 5.22 -5.74
N TYR A 77 21.27 5.54 -5.12
CA TYR A 77 21.20 6.25 -3.84
C TYR A 77 21.02 5.34 -2.62
N GLY A 78 20.95 4.03 -2.81
CA GLY A 78 20.92 3.05 -1.72
C GLY A 78 22.32 2.74 -1.22
N ASN A 79 22.66 3.13 0.01
CA ASN A 79 23.85 2.61 0.72
C ASN A 79 23.62 1.16 1.23
N ASP A 80 22.89 0.37 0.43
CA ASP A 80 22.64 -1.03 0.69
C ASP A 80 23.64 -1.84 -0.14
N TYR A 81 24.58 -2.49 0.54
CA TYR A 81 25.58 -3.35 -0.08
C TYR A 81 24.96 -4.50 -0.89
N PHE A 82 23.75 -4.93 -0.55
CA PHE A 82 23.04 -5.98 -1.25
C PHE A 82 22.50 -5.49 -2.61
N LEU A 83 21.81 -4.34 -2.63
CA LEU A 83 21.24 -3.76 -3.85
C LEU A 83 22.29 -3.04 -4.72
N GLY A 84 23.38 -2.57 -4.13
CA GLY A 84 24.50 -1.93 -4.83
C GLY A 84 25.52 -2.92 -5.41
N ALA A 85 25.37 -4.21 -5.15
CA ALA A 85 26.31 -5.22 -5.62
C ALA A 85 26.23 -5.39 -7.15
N SER A 86 27.39 -5.43 -7.80
CA SER A 86 27.50 -5.50 -9.26
C SER A 86 26.79 -6.71 -9.89
N TYR A 87 26.73 -7.84 -9.18
CA TYR A 87 26.07 -9.06 -9.63
C TYR A 87 24.54 -8.99 -9.60
N MET A 88 23.93 -8.10 -8.79
CA MET A 88 22.48 -7.91 -8.79
C MET A 88 22.02 -7.00 -9.93
N ARG A 89 22.90 -6.18 -10.51
CA ARG A 89 22.58 -5.31 -11.65
C ARG A 89 22.43 -6.08 -12.96
N GLU A 90 22.90 -7.32 -13.03
CA GLU A 90 22.83 -8.17 -14.22
C GLU A 90 21.47 -8.87 -14.36
N ASP A 91 20.67 -8.91 -13.29
CA ASP A 91 19.36 -9.58 -13.22
C ASP A 91 18.15 -8.60 -13.22
N ILE A 92 18.38 -7.30 -13.45
CA ILE A 92 17.33 -6.25 -13.53
C ILE A 92 17.06 -5.87 -14.99
#